data_AF-A0A4Y2HPF5-F1
#
_entry.id   AF-A0A4Y2HPF5-F1
#
_cell.length_a   1.000
_cell.length_b   1.000
_cell.length_c   1.000
_cell.angle_alpha   90.00
_cell.angle_beta   90.00
_cell.angle_gamma   90.00
#
_symmetry.space_group_name_H-M   'P 1'
#
loop_
_entity.id
_entity.type
_entity.pdbx_description
1 polymer ?
#
loop_
_entity_poly.entity_id
_entity_poly.type
_entity_poly.pdbx_seq_one_letter_code
_entity_poly.pdbx_strand_id
1 'polypeptide(L)'
;MTKKILKIINCEGLFRIRNSVKEEFDGFYVRCIAYLDLWENSFGKTEQFAWVNLTKTNAVDWENAETSAEIINSSLLDVPDMKINNDELFDEVVLAKEYLQSNWEQWKQEEATRDVIISSEEKWLRLFGHFKENHIAAPNLIKIFEYAFCLPGTSAPVERVFSLMNNA
;
A
#
# COMPACT_ATOMS: atom_id res chain seq x y z
N MET A 1 14.85 -36.75 56.87
CA MET A 1 15.22 -36.81 55.43
C MET A 1 14.13 -36.22 54.51
N THR A 2 12.86 -36.33 54.87
CA THR A 2 11.67 -35.90 54.09
C THR A 2 11.51 -34.39 53.86
N LYS A 3 11.85 -33.52 54.84
CA LYS A 3 11.73 -32.05 54.68
C LYS A 3 12.65 -31.45 53.60
N LYS A 4 13.79 -32.08 53.31
CA LYS A 4 14.77 -31.60 52.32
C LYS A 4 14.29 -31.90 50.89
N ILE A 5 13.69 -33.07 50.70
CA ILE A 5 13.12 -33.52 49.42
C ILE A 5 11.90 -32.67 49.04
N LEU A 6 11.00 -32.37 49.99
CA LEU A 6 9.87 -31.47 49.75
C LEU A 6 10.29 -30.05 49.35
N LYS A 7 11.39 -29.53 49.92
CA LYS A 7 11.95 -28.22 49.54
C LYS A 7 12.52 -28.22 48.12
N ILE A 8 13.21 -29.28 47.73
CA ILE A 8 13.80 -29.42 46.40
C ILE A 8 12.71 -29.52 45.33
N ILE A 9 11.69 -30.36 45.55
CA ILE A 9 10.54 -30.50 44.64
C ILE A 9 9.77 -29.17 44.49
N ASN A 10 9.62 -28.41 45.58
CA ASN A 10 8.95 -27.11 45.53
C ASN A 10 9.79 -26.06 44.78
N CYS A 11 11.12 -26.05 44.95
CA CYS A 11 12.04 -25.20 44.19
C CYS A 11 12.05 -25.56 42.69
N GLU A 12 12.00 -26.84 42.36
CA GLU A 12 12.00 -27.33 40.97
C GLU A 12 10.66 -27.05 40.27
N GLY A 13 9.54 -27.17 41.00
CA GLY A 13 8.22 -26.73 40.54
C GLY A 13 8.13 -25.22 40.30
N LEU A 14 8.66 -24.41 41.23
CA LEU A 14 8.77 -22.96 41.08
C LEU A 14 9.66 -22.57 39.89
N PHE A 15 10.76 -23.28 39.66
CA PHE A 15 11.65 -23.06 38.53
C PHE A 15 10.95 -23.38 37.20
N ARG A 16 10.17 -24.46 37.13
CA ARG A 16 9.37 -24.82 35.95
C ARG A 16 8.28 -23.77 35.66
N ILE A 17 7.54 -23.34 36.67
CA ILE A 17 6.50 -22.29 36.50
C ILE A 17 7.15 -20.99 36.02
N ARG A 18 8.27 -20.58 36.64
CA ARG A 18 9.01 -19.38 36.23
C ARG A 18 9.46 -19.45 34.77
N ASN A 19 9.97 -20.59 34.32
CA ASN A 19 10.43 -20.75 32.94
C ASN A 19 9.24 -20.77 31.96
N SER A 20 8.13 -21.44 32.29
CA SER A 20 6.92 -21.44 31.46
C SER A 20 6.32 -20.04 31.33
N VAL A 21 6.25 -19.27 32.43
CA VAL A 21 5.81 -17.88 32.39
C VAL A 21 6.74 -17.04 31.52
N LYS A 22 8.06 -17.23 31.65
CA LYS A 22 9.03 -16.53 30.81
C LYS A 22 8.86 -16.86 29.32
N GLU A 23 8.68 -18.13 28.96
CA GLU A 23 8.44 -18.56 27.58
C GLU A 23 7.15 -17.96 27.00
N GLU A 24 6.08 -17.88 27.80
CA GLU A 24 4.82 -17.22 27.40
C GLU A 24 5.03 -15.72 27.14
N PHE A 25 5.76 -15.03 28.02
CA PHE A 25 6.10 -13.61 27.82
C PHE A 25 7.00 -13.40 26.62
N ASP A 26 8.07 -14.18 26.48
CA ASP A 26 8.98 -14.12 25.32
C ASP A 26 8.19 -14.38 24.02
N GLY A 27 7.30 -15.38 24.01
CA GLY A 27 6.42 -15.67 22.89
C GLY A 27 5.42 -14.54 22.59
N PHE A 28 4.87 -13.89 23.62
CA PHE A 28 4.02 -12.71 23.45
C PHE A 28 4.80 -11.55 22.80
N TYR A 29 5.99 -11.23 23.30
CA TYR A 29 6.83 -10.18 22.74
C TYR A 29 7.23 -10.47 21.29
N VAL A 30 7.64 -11.71 20.98
CA VAL A 30 7.96 -12.11 19.60
C VAL A 30 6.75 -11.95 18.68
N ARG A 31 5.55 -12.34 19.13
CA ARG A 31 4.32 -12.16 18.34
C ARG A 31 3.98 -10.68 18.15
N CYS A 32 4.14 -9.85 19.17
CA CYS A 32 3.93 -8.41 19.06
C CYS A 32 4.92 -7.76 18.08
N ILE A 33 6.21 -8.14 18.16
CA ILE A 33 7.23 -7.66 17.21
C ILE A 33 6.89 -8.11 15.80
N ALA A 34 6.59 -9.39 15.58
CA ALA A 34 6.21 -9.89 14.26
C ALA A 34 4.95 -9.21 13.70
N TYR A 35 4.00 -8.88 14.57
CA TYR A 35 2.81 -8.13 14.19
C TYR A 35 3.14 -6.68 13.81
N LEU A 36 4.00 -6.01 14.60
CA LEU A 36 4.49 -4.67 14.29
C LEU A 36 5.29 -4.65 12.98
N ASP A 37 6.17 -5.63 12.76
CA ASP A 37 6.95 -5.77 11.53
C ASP A 37 6.04 -5.96 10.30
N LEU A 38 4.98 -6.76 10.42
CA LEU A 38 4.00 -6.95 9.35
C LEU A 38 3.25 -5.65 9.05
N TRP A 39 2.89 -4.91 10.10
CA TRP A 39 2.18 -3.63 9.99
C TRP A 39 3.06 -2.51 9.43
N GLU A 40 4.31 -2.41 9.86
CA GLU A 40 5.29 -1.44 9.36
C GLU A 40 5.62 -1.68 7.88
N ASN A 41 5.74 -2.95 7.47
CA ASN A 41 6.03 -3.30 6.08
C ASN A 41 4.82 -3.26 5.14
N SER A 42 3.61 -3.01 5.64
CA SER A 42 2.38 -3.02 4.83
C SER A 42 2.38 -1.94 3.73
N PHE A 43 3.15 -0.86 3.93
CA PHE A 43 3.19 0.27 2.99
C PHE A 43 4.56 0.53 2.36
N GLY A 44 5.58 -0.30 2.60
CA GLY A 44 6.94 -0.06 2.06
C GLY A 44 7.01 -0.02 0.52
N LYS A 45 5.99 -0.51 -0.16
CA LYS A 45 5.88 -0.52 -1.63
C LYS A 45 4.98 0.60 -2.19
N THR A 46 4.37 1.45 -1.36
CA THR A 46 3.42 2.47 -1.82
C THR A 46 4.08 3.60 -2.61
N GLU A 47 5.37 3.86 -2.38
CA GLU A 47 6.15 4.83 -3.14
C GLU A 47 6.15 4.53 -4.64
N GLN A 48 6.02 3.25 -5.01
CA GLN A 48 5.96 2.82 -6.41
C GLN A 48 4.69 3.27 -7.13
N PHE A 49 3.66 3.71 -6.39
CA PHE A 49 2.43 4.30 -6.93
C PHE A 49 2.47 5.83 -6.94
N ALA A 50 3.57 6.47 -6.52
CA ALA A 50 3.64 7.93 -6.42
C ALA A 50 3.46 8.66 -7.76
N TRP A 51 3.68 7.98 -8.89
CA TRP A 51 3.46 8.52 -10.22
C TRP A 51 2.00 8.86 -10.51
N VAL A 52 1.05 8.22 -9.79
CA VAL A 52 -0.39 8.55 -9.83
C VAL A 52 -0.66 9.99 -9.42
N ASN A 53 0.20 10.60 -8.60
CA ASN A 53 0.03 11.99 -8.17
C ASN A 53 0.42 13.03 -9.23
N LEU A 54 0.95 12.61 -10.39
CA LEU A 54 1.30 13.51 -11.52
C LEU A 54 2.09 14.76 -11.11
N THR A 55 3.01 14.63 -10.14
CA THR A 55 3.78 15.77 -9.62
C THR A 55 4.77 16.35 -10.63
N LYS A 56 5.12 15.57 -11.67
CA LYS A 56 6.04 15.94 -12.74
C LYS A 56 5.46 15.56 -14.10
N THR A 57 5.86 16.27 -15.15
CA THR A 57 5.43 16.04 -16.54
C THR A 57 5.70 14.61 -17.02
N ASN A 58 6.80 14.02 -16.57
CA ASN A 58 7.21 12.66 -16.94
C ASN A 58 6.96 11.66 -15.81
N ALA A 59 5.98 11.93 -14.93
CA ALA A 59 5.65 11.02 -13.84
C ALA A 59 5.18 9.66 -14.36
N VAL A 60 4.39 9.66 -15.44
CA VAL A 60 3.92 8.44 -16.10
C VAL A 60 5.03 7.89 -16.99
N ASP A 61 5.68 6.84 -16.49
CA ASP A 61 6.69 6.11 -17.22
C ASP A 61 6.44 4.61 -17.12
N TRP A 62 6.91 3.87 -18.13
CA TRP A 62 6.70 2.43 -18.21
C TRP A 62 7.29 1.70 -16.98
N GLU A 63 8.51 2.05 -16.58
CA GLU A 63 9.18 1.41 -15.43
C GLU A 63 8.34 1.50 -14.15
N ASN A 64 7.71 2.65 -13.90
CA ASN A 64 6.84 2.86 -12.74
C ASN A 64 5.53 2.04 -12.84
N ALA A 65 4.93 2.01 -14.03
CA ALA A 65 3.69 1.28 -14.28
C ALA A 65 3.90 -0.25 -14.20
N GLU A 66 4.99 -0.75 -14.77
CA GLU A 66 5.39 -2.16 -14.73
C GLU A 66 5.65 -2.60 -13.29
N THR A 67 6.45 -1.83 -12.53
CA THR A 67 6.72 -2.11 -11.11
C THR A 67 5.42 -2.14 -10.29
N SER A 68 4.51 -1.18 -10.54
CA SER A 68 3.20 -1.13 -9.88
C SER A 68 2.35 -2.37 -10.19
N ALA A 69 2.32 -2.80 -11.46
CA ALA A 69 1.59 -3.98 -11.91
C ALA A 69 2.15 -5.27 -11.31
N GLU A 70 3.47 -5.42 -11.21
CA GLU A 70 4.12 -6.54 -10.55
C GLU A 70 3.80 -6.60 -9.05
N ILE A 71 3.75 -5.44 -8.38
CA ILE A 71 3.36 -5.36 -6.97
C ILE A 71 1.92 -5.81 -6.79
N ILE A 72 1.00 -5.36 -7.63
CA ILE A 72 -0.41 -5.77 -7.57
C ILE A 72 -0.54 -7.26 -7.85
N ASN A 73 0.08 -7.76 -8.92
CA ASN A 73 0.04 -9.17 -9.30
C ASN A 73 0.64 -10.10 -8.22
N SER A 74 1.68 -9.64 -7.50
CA SER A 74 2.27 -10.40 -6.40
C SER A 74 1.50 -10.29 -5.08
N SER A 75 0.78 -9.19 -4.86
CA SER A 75 0.01 -8.97 -3.62
C SER A 75 -1.40 -9.57 -3.68
N LEU A 76 -1.97 -9.73 -4.89
CA LEU A 76 -3.32 -10.24 -5.13
C LEU A 76 -3.32 -11.57 -5.90
N LEU A 77 -2.42 -12.50 -5.53
CA LEU A 77 -2.28 -13.81 -6.19
C LEU A 77 -3.59 -14.61 -6.27
N ASP A 78 -4.48 -14.44 -5.28
CA ASP A 78 -5.74 -15.18 -5.16
C ASP A 78 -6.96 -14.47 -5.79
N VAL A 79 -6.76 -13.32 -6.46
CA VAL A 79 -7.85 -12.55 -7.10
C VAL A 79 -7.62 -12.49 -8.62
N PRO A 80 -8.10 -13.49 -9.39
CA PRO A 80 -7.84 -13.60 -10.82
C PRO A 80 -8.30 -12.37 -11.62
N ASP A 81 -9.42 -11.77 -11.22
CA ASP A 81 -10.01 -10.60 -11.88
C ASP A 81 -9.13 -9.36 -11.78
N MET A 82 -8.26 -9.30 -10.76
CA MET A 82 -7.37 -8.17 -10.49
C MET A 82 -5.96 -8.37 -11.06
N LYS A 83 -5.73 -9.49 -11.76
CA LYS A 83 -4.50 -9.70 -12.50
C LYS A 83 -4.37 -8.67 -13.61
N ILE A 84 -3.22 -8.02 -13.68
CA ILE A 84 -2.85 -7.04 -14.70
C ILE A 84 -2.04 -7.74 -15.78
N ASN A 85 -2.41 -7.53 -17.04
CA ASN A 85 -1.65 -7.98 -18.20
C ASN A 85 -0.64 -6.89 -18.58
N ASN A 86 0.66 -7.18 -18.45
CA ASN A 86 1.72 -6.21 -18.75
C ASN A 86 1.75 -5.80 -20.23
N ASP A 87 1.45 -6.71 -21.15
CA ASP A 87 1.50 -6.40 -22.60
C ASP A 87 0.41 -5.39 -22.96
N GLU A 88 -0.82 -5.60 -22.47
CA GLU A 88 -1.93 -4.67 -22.68
C GLU A 88 -1.72 -3.35 -21.90
N LEU A 89 -1.17 -3.43 -20.69
CA LEU A 89 -0.84 -2.26 -19.89
C LEU A 89 0.14 -1.34 -20.60
N PHE A 90 1.11 -1.88 -21.34
CA PHE A 90 2.09 -1.08 -22.06
C PHE A 90 1.42 -0.11 -23.04
N ASP A 91 0.51 -0.62 -23.86
CA ASP A 91 -0.24 0.19 -24.82
C ASP A 91 -1.08 1.26 -24.10
N GLU A 92 -1.76 0.89 -23.02
CA GLU A 92 -2.57 1.82 -22.21
C GLU A 92 -1.72 2.95 -21.60
N VAL A 93 -0.52 2.63 -21.09
CA VAL A 93 0.41 3.58 -20.48
C VAL A 93 1.02 4.50 -21.53
N VAL A 94 1.36 4.00 -22.71
CA VAL A 94 1.87 4.82 -23.82
C VAL A 94 0.83 5.86 -24.23
N LEU A 95 -0.42 5.44 -24.45
CA LEU A 95 -1.52 6.34 -24.78
C LEU A 95 -1.77 7.38 -23.69
N ALA A 96 -1.73 6.96 -22.42
CA ALA A 96 -1.90 7.85 -21.29
C ALA A 96 -0.76 8.89 -21.23
N LYS A 97 0.48 8.45 -21.41
CA LYS A 97 1.68 9.31 -21.42
C LYS A 97 1.62 10.34 -22.54
N GLU A 98 1.28 9.94 -23.75
CA GLU A 98 1.14 10.84 -24.91
C GLU A 98 0.06 11.90 -24.69
N TYR A 99 -1.09 11.51 -24.14
CA TYR A 99 -2.16 12.44 -23.81
C TYR A 99 -1.72 13.45 -22.74
N LEU A 100 -1.12 12.98 -21.65
CA LEU A 100 -0.68 13.84 -20.54
C LEU A 100 0.41 14.83 -20.99
N GLN A 101 1.37 14.37 -21.78
CA GLN A 101 2.44 15.23 -22.30
C GLN A 101 1.91 16.29 -23.25
N SER A 102 0.96 15.92 -24.13
CA SER A 102 0.36 16.85 -25.10
C SER A 102 -0.46 17.95 -24.43
N ASN A 103 -1.17 17.63 -23.33
CA ASN A 103 -2.02 18.57 -22.61
C ASN A 103 -1.28 19.35 -21.50
N TRP A 104 -0.03 18.99 -21.18
CA TRP A 104 0.70 19.55 -20.04
C TRP A 104 0.90 21.07 -20.13
N GLU A 105 1.32 21.56 -21.29
CA GLU A 105 1.55 22.99 -21.49
C GLU A 105 0.25 23.80 -21.50
N GLN A 106 -0.84 23.22 -22.02
CA GLN A 106 -2.16 23.83 -21.93
C GLN A 106 -2.63 23.95 -20.48
N TRP A 107 -2.42 22.91 -19.67
CA TRP A 107 -2.79 22.93 -18.25
C TRP A 107 -1.98 23.96 -17.46
N LYS A 108 -0.67 24.10 -17.70
CA LYS A 108 0.11 25.19 -17.09
C LYS A 108 -0.44 26.57 -17.42
N GLN A 109 -0.88 26.78 -18.66
CA GLN A 109 -1.48 28.05 -19.07
C GLN A 109 -2.85 28.28 -18.42
N GLU A 110 -3.68 27.25 -18.30
CA GLU A 110 -4.95 27.32 -17.56
C GLU A 110 -4.71 27.62 -16.07
N GLU A 111 -3.74 26.96 -15.44
CA GLU A 111 -3.36 27.19 -14.04
C GLU A 111 -2.91 28.64 -13.82
N ALA A 112 -2.09 29.19 -14.73
CA ALA A 112 -1.62 30.57 -14.68
C ALA A 112 -2.72 31.62 -14.93
N THR A 113 -3.74 31.29 -15.75
CA THR A 113 -4.83 32.23 -16.06
C THR A 113 -5.96 32.20 -15.03
N ARG A 114 -6.22 31.05 -14.41
CA ARG A 114 -7.28 30.88 -13.41
C ARG A 114 -6.79 31.08 -11.97
N ASP A 115 -5.48 31.18 -11.76
CA ASP A 115 -4.84 31.22 -10.43
C ASP A 115 -5.26 30.03 -9.54
N VAL A 116 -5.50 28.87 -10.17
CA VAL A 116 -5.93 27.63 -9.52
C VAL A 116 -5.10 26.47 -10.07
N ILE A 117 -4.47 25.71 -9.18
CA ILE A 117 -3.72 24.49 -9.53
C ILE A 117 -4.71 23.40 -9.92
N ILE A 118 -4.52 22.78 -11.09
CA ILE A 118 -5.32 21.63 -11.51
C ILE A 118 -4.81 20.42 -10.74
N SER A 119 -5.69 19.83 -9.93
CA SER A 119 -5.34 18.66 -9.11
C SER A 119 -5.04 17.43 -9.98
N SER A 120 -4.33 16.45 -9.42
CA SER A 120 -4.00 15.20 -10.13
C SER A 120 -5.27 14.42 -10.49
N GLU A 121 -6.28 14.42 -9.61
CA GLU A 121 -7.56 13.75 -9.85
C GLU A 121 -8.27 14.34 -11.07
N GLU A 122 -8.30 15.66 -11.21
CA GLU A 122 -8.89 16.34 -12.37
C GLU A 122 -8.14 16.00 -13.67
N LYS A 123 -6.81 15.90 -13.62
CA LYS A 123 -5.99 15.48 -14.79
C LYS A 123 -6.32 14.05 -15.23
N TRP A 124 -6.47 13.13 -14.29
CA TRP A 124 -6.88 11.75 -14.58
C TRP A 124 -8.33 11.65 -15.07
N LEU A 125 -9.25 12.43 -14.50
CA LEU A 125 -10.64 12.50 -14.96
C LEU A 125 -10.74 12.94 -16.42
N ARG A 126 -9.96 13.95 -16.82
CA ARG A 126 -9.90 14.40 -18.22
C ARG A 126 -9.35 13.32 -19.15
N LEU A 127 -8.32 12.60 -18.73
CA LEU A 127 -7.75 11.48 -19.48
C LEU A 127 -8.75 10.33 -19.66
N PHE A 128 -9.38 9.87 -18.56
CA PHE A 128 -10.38 8.80 -18.65
C PHE A 128 -11.64 9.25 -19.40
N GLY A 129 -12.01 10.52 -19.32
CA GLY A 129 -13.03 11.13 -20.17
C GLY A 129 -12.68 11.03 -21.65
N HIS A 130 -11.45 11.41 -22.01
CA HIS A 130 -10.94 11.30 -23.38
C HIS A 130 -10.91 9.84 -23.87
N PHE A 131 -10.47 8.90 -23.04
CA PHE A 131 -10.49 7.47 -23.37
C PHE A 131 -11.90 6.97 -23.64
N LYS A 132 -12.86 7.37 -22.80
CA LYS A 132 -14.28 7.03 -22.97
C LYS A 132 -14.86 7.61 -24.26
N GLU A 133 -14.55 8.86 -24.59
CA GLU A 133 -15.02 9.53 -25.81
C GLU A 133 -14.44 8.91 -27.08
N ASN A 134 -13.18 8.45 -27.04
CA ASN A 134 -12.49 7.84 -28.18
C ASN A 134 -12.60 6.31 -28.22
N HIS A 135 -13.42 5.71 -27.35
CA HIS A 135 -13.59 4.26 -27.25
C HIS A 135 -12.28 3.48 -26.99
N ILE A 136 -11.35 4.09 -26.27
CA ILE A 136 -10.11 3.46 -25.82
C ILE A 136 -10.39 2.71 -24.52
N ALA A 137 -10.17 1.39 -24.53
CA ALA A 137 -10.26 0.58 -23.33
C ALA A 137 -8.93 0.65 -22.57
N ALA A 138 -8.99 0.98 -21.27
CA ALA A 138 -7.82 0.96 -20.39
C ALA A 138 -8.07 0.19 -19.08
N PRO A 139 -8.50 -1.08 -19.15
CA PRO A 139 -8.85 -1.87 -17.97
C PRO A 139 -7.66 -2.13 -17.05
N ASN A 140 -6.44 -2.31 -17.57
CA ASN A 140 -5.27 -2.62 -16.76
C ASN A 140 -4.80 -1.39 -15.97
N LEU A 141 -4.81 -0.23 -16.60
CA LEU A 141 -4.54 1.04 -15.97
C LEU A 141 -5.58 1.32 -14.87
N ILE A 142 -6.88 1.13 -15.14
CA ILE A 142 -7.93 1.33 -14.14
C ILE A 142 -7.69 0.48 -12.88
N LYS A 143 -7.31 -0.80 -13.04
CA LYS A 143 -6.98 -1.68 -11.89
C LYS A 143 -5.86 -1.12 -11.01
N ILE A 144 -4.84 -0.48 -11.61
CA ILE A 144 -3.78 0.19 -10.85
C ILE A 144 -4.34 1.32 -10.01
N PHE A 145 -5.24 2.14 -10.57
CA PHE A 145 -5.89 3.23 -9.84
C PHE A 145 -6.81 2.73 -8.73
N GLU A 146 -7.60 1.69 -9.00
CA GLU A 146 -8.45 1.05 -7.99
C GLU A 146 -7.61 0.58 -6.80
N TYR A 147 -6.48 -0.08 -7.07
CA TYR A 147 -5.54 -0.49 -6.02
C TYR A 147 -4.93 0.70 -5.27
N ALA A 148 -4.40 1.67 -6.01
CA ALA A 148 -3.70 2.82 -5.44
C ALA A 148 -4.62 3.69 -4.56
N PHE A 149 -5.88 3.88 -4.96
CA PHE A 149 -6.85 4.66 -4.18
C PHE A 149 -7.42 3.92 -2.97
N CYS A 150 -7.28 2.60 -2.91
CA CYS A 150 -7.57 1.83 -1.70
C CYS A 150 -6.46 1.94 -0.64
N LEU A 151 -5.29 2.51 -0.97
CA LEU A 151 -4.23 2.71 0.00
C LEU A 151 -4.58 3.86 0.95
N PRO A 152 -4.63 3.63 2.29
CA PRO A 152 -4.89 4.69 3.24
C PRO A 152 -3.76 5.72 3.21
N GLY A 153 -4.11 6.99 2.96
CA GLY A 153 -3.15 8.09 2.94
C GLY A 153 -2.59 8.49 4.33
N THR A 154 -3.11 7.91 5.42
CA THR A 154 -2.64 8.18 6.79
C THR A 154 -2.79 6.94 7.68
N SER A 155 -1.95 6.84 8.71
CA SER A 155 -2.09 5.88 9.82
C SER A 155 -3.17 6.28 10.83
N ALA A 156 -3.87 7.41 10.65
CA ALA A 156 -4.83 7.93 11.63
C ALA A 156 -5.98 6.94 12.00
N PRO A 157 -6.55 6.16 11.05
CA PRO A 157 -7.52 5.11 11.40
C PRO A 157 -6.92 4.04 12.32
N VAL A 158 -5.66 3.71 12.11
CA VAL A 158 -4.90 2.75 12.91
C VAL A 158 -4.59 3.32 14.31
N GLU A 159 -4.12 4.56 14.39
CA GLU A 159 -3.85 5.25 15.66
C GLU A 159 -5.11 5.37 16.53
N ARG A 160 -6.28 5.55 15.91
CA ARG A 160 -7.56 5.53 16.62
C ARG A 160 -7.86 4.17 17.26
N VAL A 161 -7.57 3.05 16.58
CA VAL A 161 -7.75 1.70 17.15
C VAL A 161 -6.83 1.51 18.35
N PHE A 162 -5.55 1.92 18.25
CA PHE A 162 -4.62 1.85 19.37
C PHE A 162 -5.05 2.72 20.56
N SER A 163 -5.58 3.91 20.29
CA SER A 163 -6.11 4.80 21.34
C SER A 163 -7.30 4.17 22.07
N LEU A 164 -8.17 3.46 21.35
CA LEU A 164 -9.29 2.73 21.97
C LEU A 164 -8.80 1.54 22.80
N MET A 165 -7.79 0.80 22.33
CA MET A 165 -7.21 -0.32 23.08
C MET A 165 -6.48 0.12 24.35
N ASN A 166 -5.77 1.25 24.32
CA ASN A 166 -5.06 1.77 25.50
C ASN A 166 -5.97 2.42 26.54
N ASN A 167 -7.20 2.79 26.16
CA ASN A 167 -8.20 3.36 27.06
C ASN A 167 -9.18 2.31 27.63
N ALA A 168 -8.92 1.01 27.39
CA ALA A 168 -9.65 -0.13 27.96
C ALA A 168 -8.93 -0.71 29.18
#